data_AF-A0AA40YM57-F1
#
_entry.id   AF-A0AA40YM57-F1
#
_cell.length_a   1.000
_cell.length_b   1.000
_cell.length_c   1.000
_cell.angle_alpha   90.00
_cell.angle_beta   90.00
_cell.angle_gamma   90.00
#
_symmetry.space_group_name_H-M   'P 1'
#
loop_
_entity.id
_entity.type
_entity.pdbx_description
1 polymer ?
#
loop_
_entity_poly.entity_id
_entity_poly.type
_entity_poly.pdbx_seq_one_letter_code
_entity_poly.pdbx_strand_id
1 'polypeptide(L)'
;MGLFDFFKKKPETPTVKVEVLYPNTWENGEAPAEPTSLAAEVLQPTAGQAVEIVLPTHEEVAPVVTEPVAETETVETVAEPEEAVVAESEAPVAEVTSETNLDEGLTKTRKTWSERWNAFMANFRSVDEDFFEDLEETLIGADVGAATALQLTDELRDEVKLQNAKSKAEISRVIVDKLVEHYRSQGVNEDASMHFAPEGPTVILFVGVNGVGKTTTIGKMSARYKAEGKKVLLAAADTFRAGATQQLQAWGERNDIPVVAGEPNADPASVVYDGVKTAIETNADVLFVDTAGRLQNNVNLMQELAKMKRIITRELPNEPQEVLLALDATTGQNALQQARLFKDSTDVTGIVLTKLDGTAKGGIILPIRNEFHLPVKWVGLGEQVGDLQPFDADDFAKSLFGSLLEDEK
;
A
#
# COMPACT_ATOMS: atom_id res chain seq x y z
N MET A 1 -64.23 -42.79 4.58
CA MET A 1 -63.64 -42.39 5.88
C MET A 1 -62.85 -43.57 6.40
N GLY A 2 -61.54 -43.57 6.59
CA GLY A 2 -60.42 -42.70 6.21
C GLY A 2 -59.21 -43.64 6.09
N LEU A 3 -58.31 -43.53 5.11
CA LEU A 3 -57.25 -42.52 5.03
C LEU A 3 -56.79 -42.08 6.43
N PHE A 4 -55.65 -42.63 6.89
CA PHE A 4 -54.62 -42.03 7.74
C PHE A 4 -53.94 -43.10 8.59
N ASP A 5 -52.90 -43.74 8.04
CA ASP A 5 -51.78 -44.23 8.85
C ASP A 5 -50.49 -44.32 7.99
N PHE A 6 -50.16 -43.19 7.36
CA PHE A 6 -48.97 -43.06 6.52
C PHE A 6 -48.24 -41.74 6.82
N PHE A 7 -47.80 -41.52 8.06
CA PHE A 7 -46.90 -40.41 8.38
C PHE A 7 -45.93 -40.78 9.50
N LYS A 8 -44.73 -41.22 9.11
CA LYS A 8 -43.43 -40.91 9.76
C LYS A 8 -42.28 -41.48 8.93
N LYS A 9 -42.02 -40.88 7.76
CA LYS A 9 -40.69 -40.89 7.14
C LYS A 9 -40.24 -39.43 7.04
N LYS A 10 -39.09 -39.10 7.63
CA LYS A 10 -38.43 -37.81 7.41
C LYS A 10 -38.15 -37.66 5.91
N PRO A 11 -38.26 -36.45 5.33
CA PRO A 11 -37.83 -36.24 3.95
C PRO A 11 -36.32 -36.50 3.88
N GLU A 12 -35.91 -37.42 3.03
CA GLU A 12 -34.49 -37.58 2.65
C GLU A 12 -34.14 -36.41 1.73
N THR A 13 -33.14 -35.62 2.13
CA THR A 13 -32.61 -34.52 1.33
C THR A 13 -31.90 -35.11 0.10
N PRO A 14 -32.21 -34.68 -1.14
CA PRO A 14 -31.53 -35.18 -2.33
C PRO A 14 -30.07 -34.71 -2.33
N THR A 15 -29.13 -35.66 -2.37
CA THR A 15 -27.69 -35.42 -2.51
C THR A 15 -27.29 -35.39 -3.99
N VAL A 16 -26.53 -34.37 -4.40
CA VAL A 16 -25.95 -34.24 -5.74
C VAL A 16 -24.50 -34.70 -5.67
N LYS A 17 -24.12 -35.69 -6.48
CA LYS A 17 -22.71 -36.10 -6.63
C LYS A 17 -22.06 -35.22 -7.69
N VAL A 18 -20.97 -34.54 -7.32
CA VAL A 18 -20.12 -33.79 -8.25
C VAL A 18 -18.80 -34.53 -8.37
N GLU A 19 -18.50 -35.03 -9.57
CA GLU A 19 -17.26 -35.72 -9.88
C GLU A 19 -16.31 -34.70 -10.52
N VAL A 20 -15.21 -34.38 -9.84
CA VAL A 20 -14.19 -33.47 -10.38
C VAL A 20 -13.21 -34.31 -11.19
N LEU A 21 -13.33 -34.26 -12.52
CA LEU A 21 -12.38 -34.88 -13.43
C LEU A 21 -11.17 -33.95 -13.59
N TYR A 22 -10.05 -34.32 -12.97
CA TYR A 22 -8.75 -33.76 -13.35
C TYR A 22 -8.27 -34.47 -14.63
N PRO A 23 -7.59 -33.77 -15.56
CA PRO A 23 -6.95 -34.44 -16.68
C PRO A 23 -5.92 -35.44 -16.14
N ASN A 24 -6.19 -36.73 -16.35
CA ASN A 24 -5.24 -37.80 -16.15
C ASN A 24 -4.15 -37.66 -17.22
N THR A 25 -3.08 -36.92 -16.93
CA THR A 25 -1.67 -37.22 -17.25
C THR A 25 -0.84 -35.94 -17.11
N TRP A 26 -0.14 -35.82 -15.98
CA TRP A 26 1.08 -35.03 -15.90
C TRP A 26 2.22 -35.98 -16.30
N GLU A 27 2.46 -36.15 -17.59
CA GLU A 27 3.70 -36.81 -18.02
C GLU A 27 4.85 -35.81 -17.83
N ASN A 28 5.81 -36.17 -16.96
CA ASN A 28 7.08 -35.47 -16.77
C ASN A 28 7.04 -34.04 -16.21
N GLY A 29 6.07 -33.70 -15.33
CA GLY A 29 6.21 -32.56 -14.41
C GLY A 29 6.11 -31.15 -15.01
N GLU A 30 5.71 -31.00 -16.27
CA GLU A 30 5.41 -29.69 -16.86
C GLU A 30 3.90 -29.48 -17.06
N ALA A 31 3.43 -28.25 -16.80
CA ALA A 31 2.05 -27.85 -17.06
C ALA A 31 1.82 -27.63 -18.57
N PRO A 32 0.68 -28.05 -19.14
CA PRO A 32 0.41 -27.87 -20.57
C PRO A 32 0.39 -26.39 -20.94
N ALA A 33 1.02 -26.05 -22.07
CA ALA A 33 1.28 -24.69 -22.52
C ALA A 33 0.04 -23.89 -22.96
N GLU A 34 -1.14 -24.50 -23.06
CA GLU A 34 -2.39 -23.78 -23.35
C GLU A 34 -3.55 -24.30 -22.48
N PRO A 35 -4.37 -23.41 -21.89
CA PRO A 35 -5.51 -23.83 -21.09
C PRO A 35 -6.64 -24.34 -22.01
N THR A 36 -6.86 -25.65 -22.02
CA THR A 36 -8.06 -26.25 -22.62
C THR A 36 -9.28 -25.76 -21.85
N SER A 37 -10.14 -24.94 -22.47
CA SER A 37 -11.36 -24.44 -21.86
C SER A 37 -12.32 -25.60 -21.53
N LEU A 38 -12.41 -25.98 -20.26
CA LEU A 38 -13.49 -26.84 -19.79
C LEU A 38 -14.73 -25.96 -19.57
N ALA A 39 -15.75 -26.17 -20.40
CA ALA A 39 -17.09 -25.66 -20.16
C ALA A 39 -17.64 -26.34 -18.89
N ALA A 40 -17.52 -25.66 -17.75
CA ALA A 40 -18.20 -26.07 -16.54
C ALA A 40 -19.69 -25.73 -16.69
N GLU A 41 -20.53 -26.75 -16.91
CA GLU A 41 -21.97 -26.59 -16.72
C GLU A 41 -22.22 -26.46 -15.21
N VAL A 42 -22.26 -25.22 -14.72
CA VAL A 42 -22.50 -24.91 -13.31
C VAL A 42 -23.96 -25.20 -12.98
N LEU A 43 -24.25 -26.41 -12.51
CA LEU A 43 -25.49 -26.68 -11.79
C LEU A 43 -25.43 -25.94 -10.44
N GLN A 44 -26.08 -24.78 -10.35
CA GLN A 44 -26.23 -24.07 -9.07
C GLN A 44 -27.19 -24.84 -8.16
N PRO A 45 -26.78 -25.32 -6.98
CA PRO A 45 -27.71 -25.88 -6.02
C PRO A 45 -28.51 -24.74 -5.35
N THR A 46 -29.83 -24.90 -5.27
CA THR A 46 -30.70 -24.00 -4.49
C THR A 46 -30.44 -24.17 -2.99
N ALA A 47 -30.59 -23.09 -2.22
CA ALA A 47 -30.31 -23.05 -0.79
C ALA A 47 -31.03 -24.17 0.01
N GLY A 48 -30.27 -24.98 0.74
CA GLY A 48 -30.77 -26.02 1.64
C GLY A 48 -30.32 -27.46 1.35
N GLN A 49 -29.52 -27.70 0.31
CA GLN A 49 -28.94 -29.03 0.04
C GLN A 49 -27.53 -29.18 0.62
N ALA A 50 -27.27 -30.32 1.28
CA ALA A 50 -25.92 -30.69 1.71
C ALA A 50 -25.14 -31.27 0.52
N VAL A 51 -23.89 -30.80 0.34
CA VAL A 51 -22.97 -31.25 -0.71
C VAL A 51 -21.89 -32.10 -0.04
N GLU A 52 -21.69 -33.33 -0.55
CA GLU A 52 -20.64 -34.24 -0.09
C GLU A 52 -19.53 -34.27 -1.16
N ILE A 53 -18.32 -33.83 -0.79
CA ILE A 53 -17.15 -33.78 -1.68
C ILE A 53 -16.29 -35.01 -1.37
N VAL A 54 -16.10 -35.90 -2.34
CA VAL A 54 -15.24 -37.07 -2.22
C VAL A 54 -13.93 -36.79 -2.95
N LEU A 55 -12.83 -36.72 -2.22
CA LEU A 55 -11.47 -36.61 -2.79
C LEU A 55 -10.90 -38.03 -3.01
N PRO A 56 -10.22 -38.31 -4.14
CA PRO A 56 -9.57 -39.60 -4.35
C PRO A 56 -8.33 -39.74 -3.45
N THR A 57 -8.16 -40.91 -2.85
CA THR A 57 -6.96 -41.30 -2.09
C THR A 57 -5.85 -41.76 -3.04
N HIS A 58 -4.65 -41.21 -2.88
CA HIS A 58 -3.47 -41.55 -3.68
C HIS A 58 -2.92 -42.93 -3.26
N GLU A 59 -2.86 -43.88 -4.19
CA GLU A 59 -2.15 -45.15 -4.01
C GLU A 59 -0.66 -44.95 -4.32
N GLU A 60 0.19 -45.51 -3.47
CA GLU A 60 1.66 -45.41 -3.50
C GLU A 60 2.23 -46.48 -4.44
N VAL A 61 2.91 -46.08 -5.52
CA VAL A 61 3.57 -47.03 -6.44
C VAL A 61 5.09 -46.81 -6.39
N ALA A 62 5.80 -47.87 -6.02
CA ALA A 62 7.26 -47.97 -5.91
C ALA A 62 7.99 -47.85 -7.27
N PRO A 63 9.29 -47.49 -7.29
CA PRO A 63 9.96 -47.02 -8.50
C PRO A 63 10.39 -48.17 -9.41
N VAL A 64 10.24 -48.00 -10.72
CA VAL A 64 10.85 -48.86 -11.75
C VAL A 64 12.11 -48.18 -12.25
N VAL A 65 13.22 -48.91 -12.15
CA VAL A 65 14.54 -48.56 -12.70
C VAL A 65 14.59 -49.00 -14.17
N THR A 66 14.96 -48.09 -15.07
CA THR A 66 15.51 -48.43 -16.40
C THR A 66 16.64 -47.48 -16.78
N GLU A 67 17.76 -48.07 -17.17
CA GLU A 67 19.03 -47.46 -17.62
C GLU A 67 18.93 -46.78 -19.02
N PRO A 68 19.95 -46.00 -19.44
CA PRO A 68 19.76 -44.85 -20.32
C PRO A 68 19.93 -45.17 -21.81
N VAL A 69 19.21 -44.42 -22.65
CA VAL A 69 19.54 -44.30 -24.08
C VAL A 69 19.95 -42.86 -24.33
N ALA A 70 21.19 -42.71 -24.81
CA ALA A 70 21.78 -41.45 -25.20
C ALA A 70 21.19 -40.99 -26.54
N GLU A 71 20.67 -39.75 -26.56
CA GLU A 71 20.54 -38.96 -27.77
C GLU A 71 21.08 -37.55 -27.48
N THR A 72 22.00 -37.15 -28.36
CA THR A 72 22.77 -35.92 -28.35
C THR A 72 21.98 -34.78 -28.95
N GLU A 73 21.70 -33.72 -28.20
CA GLU A 73 21.43 -32.39 -28.75
C GLU A 73 22.09 -31.29 -27.90
N THR A 74 22.99 -30.57 -28.57
CA THR A 74 23.51 -29.21 -28.37
C THR A 74 23.31 -28.51 -27.02
N VAL A 75 24.43 -28.33 -26.33
CA VAL A 75 24.60 -27.41 -25.19
C VAL A 75 24.64 -25.97 -25.71
N GLU A 76 23.60 -25.19 -25.44
CA GLU A 76 23.68 -23.73 -25.40
C GLU A 76 23.83 -23.33 -23.92
N THR A 77 25.06 -22.96 -23.55
CA THR A 77 25.42 -22.48 -22.22
C THR A 77 24.68 -21.17 -21.90
N VAL A 78 23.73 -21.21 -20.96
CA VAL A 78 23.26 -20.01 -20.25
C VAL A 78 23.82 -20.10 -18.83
N ALA A 79 24.65 -19.12 -18.52
CA ALA A 79 25.40 -18.99 -17.29
C ALA A 79 24.49 -18.89 -16.05
N GLU A 80 24.96 -19.48 -14.95
CA GLU A 80 24.52 -19.20 -13.57
C GLU A 80 24.53 -17.70 -13.28
N PRO A 81 23.62 -17.19 -12.42
CA PRO A 81 23.72 -15.81 -11.97
C PRO A 81 24.89 -15.69 -10.99
N GLU A 82 25.82 -14.79 -11.32
CA GLU A 82 26.96 -14.42 -10.49
C GLU A 82 26.52 -13.93 -9.11
N GLU A 83 27.21 -14.45 -8.09
CA GLU A 83 27.26 -13.93 -6.74
C GLU A 83 27.74 -12.47 -6.70
N ALA A 84 27.21 -11.77 -5.70
CA ALA A 84 27.50 -10.42 -5.26
C ALA A 84 28.95 -9.92 -5.45
N VAL A 85 29.07 -8.77 -6.11
CA VAL A 85 30.17 -7.82 -5.86
C VAL A 85 29.60 -6.67 -5.04
N VAL A 86 29.87 -6.72 -3.73
CA VAL A 86 29.67 -5.58 -2.84
C VAL A 86 30.73 -4.55 -3.21
N ALA A 87 30.34 -3.51 -3.92
CA ALA A 87 31.19 -2.34 -4.12
C ALA A 87 31.23 -1.56 -2.79
N GLU A 88 32.33 -1.70 -2.05
CA GLU A 88 32.76 -0.72 -1.05
C GLU A 88 32.89 0.64 -1.75
N SER A 89 31.92 1.53 -1.53
CA SER A 89 32.13 2.96 -1.70
C SER A 89 32.33 3.58 -0.32
N GLU A 90 33.60 3.77 0.07
CA GLU A 90 33.96 4.75 1.09
C GLU A 90 33.60 6.15 0.54
N ALA A 91 32.43 6.65 0.91
CA ALA A 91 32.10 8.06 0.84
C ALA A 91 32.23 8.67 2.25
N PRO A 92 32.83 9.86 2.38
CA PRO A 92 33.12 10.43 3.69
C PRO A 92 31.81 10.79 4.41
N VAL A 93 31.87 10.73 5.74
CA VAL A 93 30.80 11.14 6.67
C VAL A 93 30.38 12.57 6.34
N ALA A 94 29.30 12.72 5.57
CA ALA A 94 28.65 14.00 5.32
C ALA A 94 27.56 14.19 6.38
N GLU A 95 27.59 15.36 7.00
CA GLU A 95 26.65 15.84 8.00
C GLU A 95 25.19 15.62 7.57
N VAL A 96 24.40 15.03 8.46
CA VAL A 96 22.94 14.88 8.33
C VAL A 96 22.29 16.24 8.57
N THR A 97 22.26 17.14 7.58
CA THR A 97 21.54 18.43 7.70
C THR A 97 21.12 19.06 6.35
N SER A 98 20.59 18.30 5.40
CA SER A 98 19.76 18.92 4.35
C SER A 98 18.39 18.27 4.37
N GLU A 99 17.48 18.85 5.18
CA GLU A 99 16.06 18.59 5.01
C GLU A 99 15.66 19.12 3.63
N THR A 100 15.18 18.24 2.76
CA THR A 100 14.67 18.66 1.46
C THR A 100 13.39 19.43 1.72
N ASN A 101 13.37 20.71 1.35
CA ASN A 101 12.16 21.52 1.45
C ASN A 101 11.08 20.89 0.56
N LEU A 102 9.83 20.86 1.04
CA LEU A 102 8.67 20.37 0.31
C LEU A 102 8.58 20.96 -1.10
N ASP A 103 8.88 22.26 -1.23
CA ASP A 103 8.92 22.96 -2.52
C ASP A 103 9.96 22.40 -3.51
N GLU A 104 11.13 22.00 -3.01
CA GLU A 104 12.18 21.42 -3.84
C GLU A 104 11.78 20.01 -4.26
N GLY A 105 11.31 19.20 -3.31
CA GLY A 105 10.87 17.82 -3.56
C GLY A 105 9.69 17.70 -4.53
N LEU A 106 8.77 18.67 -4.52
CA LEU A 106 7.59 18.68 -5.40
C LEU A 106 7.82 19.39 -6.74
N THR A 107 9.05 19.84 -7.06
CA THR A 107 9.33 20.62 -8.28
C THR A 107 8.80 19.95 -9.55
N LYS A 108 9.00 18.63 -9.71
CA LYS A 108 8.51 17.89 -10.88
C LYS A 108 6.98 17.78 -10.89
N THR A 109 6.37 17.43 -9.76
CA THR A 109 4.91 17.36 -9.59
C THR A 109 4.25 18.69 -9.94
N ARG A 110 4.78 19.79 -9.39
CA ARG A 110 4.33 21.16 -9.63
C ARG A 110 4.47 21.54 -11.09
N LYS A 111 5.61 21.23 -11.73
CA LYS A 111 5.82 21.55 -13.15
C LYS A 111 4.78 20.88 -14.04
N THR A 112 4.60 19.57 -13.91
CA THR A 112 3.64 18.84 -14.75
C THR A 112 2.19 19.23 -14.45
N TRP A 113 1.88 19.49 -13.18
CA TRP A 113 0.57 20.03 -12.82
C TRP A 113 0.36 21.40 -13.49
N SER A 114 1.34 22.31 -13.40
CA SER A 114 1.27 23.66 -13.98
C SER A 114 1.13 23.62 -15.49
N GLU A 115 1.81 22.70 -16.17
CA GLU A 115 1.65 22.48 -17.61
C GLU A 115 0.22 22.06 -17.98
N ARG A 116 -0.38 21.13 -17.23
CA ARG A 116 -1.78 20.70 -17.44
C ARG A 116 -2.76 21.83 -17.19
N TRP A 117 -2.55 22.57 -16.12
CA TRP A 117 -3.38 23.72 -15.77
C TRP A 117 -3.31 24.83 -16.79
N ASN A 118 -2.10 25.17 -17.23
CA ASN A 118 -1.90 26.16 -18.28
C ASN A 118 -2.56 25.73 -19.60
N ALA A 119 -2.56 24.43 -19.92
CA ALA A 119 -3.27 23.90 -21.07
C ALA A 119 -4.80 24.03 -20.94
N PHE A 120 -5.36 23.63 -19.79
CA PHE A 120 -6.79 23.84 -19.46
C PHE A 120 -7.18 25.32 -19.59
N MET A 121 -6.39 26.18 -18.96
CA MET A 121 -6.61 27.61 -18.90
C MET A 121 -6.28 28.36 -20.20
N ALA A 122 -5.63 27.73 -21.18
CA ALA A 122 -5.43 28.30 -22.51
C ALA A 122 -6.71 28.27 -23.36
N ASN A 123 -7.61 27.32 -23.07
CA ASN A 123 -8.90 27.19 -23.76
C ASN A 123 -10.01 28.04 -23.12
N PHE A 124 -9.71 28.71 -22.00
CA PHE A 124 -10.68 29.53 -21.28
C PHE A 124 -11.25 30.67 -22.12
N ARG A 125 -12.59 30.73 -22.23
CA ARG A 125 -13.33 31.82 -22.88
C ARG A 125 -14.41 32.40 -21.98
N SER A 126 -15.17 31.53 -21.34
CA SER A 126 -16.26 31.84 -20.42
C SER A 126 -16.34 30.78 -19.34
N VAL A 127 -17.02 31.10 -18.25
CA VAL A 127 -17.40 30.12 -17.22
C VAL A 127 -18.78 29.59 -17.59
N ASP A 128 -18.82 28.53 -18.38
CA ASP A 128 -20.00 27.79 -18.82
C ASP A 128 -19.89 26.32 -18.40
N GLU A 129 -20.83 25.48 -18.85
CA GLU A 129 -20.85 24.06 -18.48
C GLU A 129 -19.62 23.32 -19.05
N ASP A 130 -19.27 23.60 -20.31
CA ASP A 130 -18.09 23.05 -20.98
C ASP A 130 -16.81 23.32 -20.16
N PHE A 131 -16.66 24.51 -19.56
CA PHE A 131 -15.54 24.81 -18.66
C PHE A 131 -15.47 23.88 -17.44
N PHE A 132 -16.61 23.55 -16.82
CA PHE A 132 -16.64 22.67 -15.64
C PHE A 132 -16.42 21.21 -16.03
N GLU A 133 -16.90 20.77 -17.20
CA GLU A 133 -16.61 19.45 -17.76
C GLU A 133 -15.09 19.30 -18.04
N ASP A 134 -14.47 20.28 -18.70
CA ASP A 134 -13.02 20.31 -18.96
C ASP A 134 -12.20 20.33 -17.65
N LEU A 135 -12.70 21.04 -16.63
CA LEU A 135 -12.08 21.07 -15.31
C LEU A 135 -12.14 19.70 -14.62
N GLU A 136 -13.28 19.02 -14.69
CA GLU A 136 -13.46 17.67 -14.16
C GLU A 136 -12.49 16.70 -14.81
N GLU A 137 -12.41 16.70 -16.15
CA GLU A 137 -11.47 15.85 -16.90
C GLU A 137 -10.02 16.13 -16.50
N THR A 138 -9.68 17.41 -16.30
CA THR A 138 -8.33 17.83 -15.87
C THR A 138 -7.99 17.29 -14.47
N LEU A 139 -8.94 17.36 -13.52
CA LEU A 139 -8.77 16.83 -12.16
C LEU A 139 -8.66 15.30 -12.16
N ILE A 140 -9.47 14.60 -12.96
CA ILE A 140 -9.37 13.15 -13.14
C ILE A 140 -8.00 12.77 -13.70
N GLY A 141 -7.52 13.48 -14.73
CA GLY A 141 -6.20 13.30 -15.32
C GLY A 141 -5.03 13.59 -14.35
N ALA A 142 -5.29 14.32 -13.27
CA ALA A 142 -4.35 14.59 -12.17
C ALA A 142 -4.43 13.56 -11.02
N ASP A 143 -5.16 12.46 -11.19
CA ASP A 143 -5.36 11.39 -10.21
C ASP A 143 -6.17 11.81 -8.96
N VAL A 144 -7.00 12.85 -9.06
CA VAL A 144 -7.96 13.26 -8.00
C VAL A 144 -9.11 12.25 -7.84
N GLY A 145 -9.34 11.39 -8.84
CA GLY A 145 -10.41 10.40 -8.84
C GLY A 145 -11.76 11.00 -9.24
N ALA A 146 -12.60 10.20 -9.93
CA ALA A 146 -13.83 10.69 -10.53
C ALA A 146 -14.85 11.22 -9.50
N ALA A 147 -15.03 10.51 -8.38
CA ALA A 147 -16.00 10.91 -7.35
C ALA A 147 -15.63 12.26 -6.72
N THR A 148 -14.35 12.42 -6.33
CA THR A 148 -13.85 13.66 -5.74
C THR A 148 -13.80 14.79 -6.77
N ALA A 149 -13.43 14.51 -8.02
CA ALA A 149 -13.43 15.51 -9.09
C ALA A 149 -14.84 16.07 -9.34
N LEU A 150 -15.85 15.20 -9.50
CA LEU A 150 -17.25 15.61 -9.68
C LEU A 150 -17.76 16.44 -8.50
N GLN A 151 -17.49 16.00 -7.27
CA GLN A 151 -17.89 16.75 -6.08
C GLN A 151 -17.24 18.14 -6.05
N LEU A 152 -15.95 18.22 -6.35
CA LEU A 152 -15.19 19.48 -6.38
C LEU A 152 -15.69 20.42 -7.47
N THR A 153 -15.97 19.93 -8.68
CA THR A 153 -16.47 20.76 -9.77
C THR A 153 -17.88 21.29 -9.50
N ASP A 154 -18.74 20.49 -8.87
CA ASP A 154 -20.06 20.93 -8.41
C ASP A 154 -19.95 22.04 -7.34
N GLU A 155 -19.11 21.85 -6.33
CA GLU A 155 -18.85 22.86 -5.29
C GLU A 155 -18.26 24.16 -5.88
N LEU A 156 -17.38 24.03 -6.88
CA LEU A 156 -16.78 25.16 -7.58
C LEU A 156 -17.78 25.92 -8.44
N ARG A 157 -18.73 25.22 -9.06
CA ARG A 157 -19.79 25.85 -9.87
C ARG A 157 -20.59 26.84 -9.04
N ASP A 158 -20.89 26.49 -7.79
CA ASP A 158 -21.61 27.36 -6.87
C ASP A 158 -20.74 28.51 -6.34
N GLU A 159 -19.47 28.22 -6.01
CA GLU A 159 -18.53 29.21 -5.49
C GLU A 159 -18.21 30.31 -6.52
N VAL A 160 -17.95 29.95 -7.78
CA VAL A 160 -17.66 30.92 -8.85
C VAL A 160 -18.84 31.85 -9.09
N LYS A 161 -20.07 31.33 -9.02
CA LYS A 161 -21.30 32.13 -9.12
C LYS A 161 -21.44 33.09 -7.93
N LEU A 162 -21.15 32.62 -6.72
CA LEU A 162 -21.23 33.40 -5.49
C LEU A 162 -20.24 34.56 -5.50
N GLN A 163 -19.00 34.31 -5.90
CA GLN A 163 -17.93 35.31 -5.95
C GLN A 163 -17.99 36.20 -7.20
N ASN A 164 -18.81 35.84 -8.19
CA ASN A 164 -18.93 36.54 -9.47
C ASN A 164 -17.56 36.73 -10.16
N ALA A 165 -16.70 35.70 -10.04
CA ALA A 165 -15.37 35.67 -10.63
C ALA A 165 -15.48 35.59 -12.16
N LYS A 166 -14.76 36.47 -12.87
CA LYS A 166 -14.90 36.63 -14.33
C LYS A 166 -13.58 36.59 -15.07
N SER A 167 -12.51 36.94 -14.39
CA SER A 167 -11.17 36.87 -14.96
C SER A 167 -10.54 35.50 -14.70
N LYS A 168 -9.63 35.13 -15.60
CA LYS A 168 -8.80 33.93 -15.49
C LYS A 168 -8.12 33.83 -14.12
N ALA A 169 -7.55 34.94 -13.64
CA ALA A 169 -6.88 35.02 -12.35
C ALA A 169 -7.83 34.81 -11.16
N GLU A 170 -9.00 35.43 -11.18
CA GLU A 170 -10.02 35.24 -10.13
C GLU A 170 -10.50 33.80 -10.09
N ILE A 171 -10.77 33.19 -11.25
CA ILE A 171 -11.24 31.81 -11.34
C ILE A 171 -10.15 30.85 -10.86
N SER A 172 -8.90 31.04 -11.28
CA SER A 172 -7.78 30.23 -10.77
C SER A 172 -7.69 30.28 -9.26
N ARG A 173 -7.80 31.49 -8.69
CA ARG A 173 -7.76 31.67 -7.25
C ARG A 173 -8.91 30.97 -6.54
N VAL A 174 -10.13 31.11 -7.05
CA VAL A 174 -11.31 30.41 -6.50
C VAL A 174 -11.10 28.89 -6.54
N ILE A 175 -10.56 28.36 -7.64
CA ILE A 175 -10.31 26.92 -7.75
C ILE A 175 -9.29 26.44 -6.71
N VAL A 176 -8.16 27.13 -6.61
CA VAL A 176 -7.11 26.78 -5.63
C VAL A 176 -7.63 26.90 -4.20
N ASP A 177 -8.27 28.02 -3.86
CA ASP A 177 -8.83 28.25 -2.53
C ASP A 177 -9.84 27.16 -2.17
N LYS A 178 -10.68 26.74 -3.12
CA LYS A 178 -11.66 25.67 -2.90
C LYS A 178 -11.02 24.30 -2.72
N LEU A 179 -9.98 23.97 -3.50
CA LEU A 179 -9.26 22.70 -3.34
C LEU A 179 -8.61 22.60 -1.95
N VAL A 180 -8.01 23.70 -1.46
CA VAL A 180 -7.44 23.78 -0.11
C VAL A 180 -8.53 23.69 0.96
N GLU A 181 -9.61 24.45 0.80
CA GLU A 181 -10.77 24.42 1.70
C GLU A 181 -11.36 23.01 1.79
N HIS A 182 -11.61 22.37 0.65
CA HIS A 182 -12.15 21.02 0.57
C HIS A 182 -11.25 20.05 1.32
N TYR A 183 -9.93 20.06 1.03
CA TYR A 183 -8.99 19.20 1.73
C TYR A 183 -8.97 19.42 3.25
N ARG A 184 -9.03 20.68 3.72
CA ARG A 184 -9.10 21.00 5.16
C ARG A 184 -10.41 20.51 5.78
N SER A 185 -11.54 20.78 5.12
CA SER A 185 -12.88 20.44 5.61
C SER A 185 -13.04 18.94 5.85
N GLN A 186 -12.44 18.11 5.00
CA GLN A 186 -12.51 16.65 5.10
C GLN A 186 -11.71 16.07 6.26
N GLY A 187 -10.79 16.82 6.88
CA GLY A 187 -10.02 16.31 8.02
C GLY A 187 -9.90 17.24 9.20
N VAL A 188 -10.93 18.07 9.44
CA VAL A 188 -11.09 18.84 10.69
C VAL A 188 -11.04 17.95 11.94
N ASN A 189 -11.44 16.68 11.82
CA ASN A 189 -11.47 15.72 12.90
C ASN A 189 -10.34 14.67 12.83
N GLU A 190 -9.35 14.87 11.95
CA GLU A 190 -8.25 13.93 11.77
C GLU A 190 -6.99 14.47 12.46
N ASP A 191 -6.30 13.59 13.18
CA ASP A 191 -5.01 13.89 13.76
C ASP A 191 -3.89 13.34 12.86
N ALA A 192 -3.22 14.24 12.14
CA ALA A 192 -2.09 13.91 11.28
C ALA A 192 -0.76 13.78 12.04
N SER A 193 -0.74 14.04 13.36
CA SER A 193 0.47 13.87 14.17
C SER A 193 0.77 12.40 14.44
N MET A 194 2.04 12.12 14.73
CA MET A 194 2.47 10.80 15.19
C MET A 194 2.08 10.62 16.66
N HIS A 195 1.43 9.50 16.96
CA HIS A 195 1.06 9.10 18.31
C HIS A 195 2.14 8.23 18.93
N PHE A 196 2.45 8.50 20.19
CA PHE A 196 3.44 7.76 20.97
C PHE A 196 2.82 7.26 22.27
N ALA A 197 3.28 6.09 22.71
CA ALA A 197 2.86 5.50 23.96
C ALA A 197 3.25 6.43 25.13
N PRO A 198 2.35 6.66 26.11
CA PRO A 198 2.68 7.45 27.29
C PRO A 198 3.71 6.75 28.19
N GLU A 199 3.72 5.42 28.19
CA GLU A 199 4.64 4.58 28.94
C GLU A 199 5.06 3.37 28.10
N GLY A 200 6.32 2.95 28.24
CA GLY A 200 6.87 1.81 27.48
C GLY A 200 7.22 2.16 26.03
N PRO A 201 7.62 1.14 25.24
CA PRO A 201 7.96 1.34 23.83
C PRO A 201 6.71 1.64 23.00
N THR A 202 6.80 2.64 22.12
CA THR A 202 5.80 2.86 21.07
C THR A 202 6.02 1.85 19.95
N VAL A 203 4.99 1.11 19.53
CA VAL A 203 5.10 0.18 18.39
C VAL A 203 4.45 0.81 17.16
N ILE A 204 5.23 0.92 16.09
CA ILE A 204 4.79 1.44 14.79
C ILE A 204 4.86 0.30 13.78
N LEU A 205 3.68 -0.17 13.34
CA LEU A 205 3.53 -1.25 12.38
C LEU A 205 3.38 -0.69 10.97
N PHE A 206 4.27 -1.07 10.06
CA PHE A 206 4.19 -0.67 8.66
C PHE A 206 3.48 -1.72 7.82
N VAL A 207 2.49 -1.30 7.05
CA VAL A 207 1.74 -2.16 6.12
C VAL A 207 1.70 -1.55 4.72
N GLY A 208 1.34 -2.35 3.72
CA GLY A 208 1.26 -1.93 2.32
C GLY A 208 1.92 -2.93 1.38
N VAL A 209 1.77 -2.71 0.07
CA VAL A 209 2.23 -3.69 -0.92
C VAL A 209 3.73 -3.66 -1.15
N ASN A 210 4.27 -4.62 -1.87
CA ASN A 210 5.70 -4.65 -2.20
C ASN A 210 6.07 -3.47 -3.13
N GLY A 211 7.25 -2.89 -2.92
CA GLY A 211 7.79 -1.83 -3.79
C GLY A 211 7.28 -0.42 -3.52
N VAL A 212 6.33 -0.22 -2.59
CA VAL A 212 5.82 1.12 -2.19
C VAL A 212 6.75 1.88 -1.25
N GLY A 213 7.90 1.30 -0.86
CA GLY A 213 8.89 1.96 -0.03
C GLY A 213 8.73 1.81 1.48
N LYS A 214 8.07 0.74 1.99
CA LYS A 214 7.95 0.44 3.43
C LYS A 214 9.31 0.40 4.15
N THR A 215 10.18 -0.53 3.77
CA THR A 215 11.51 -0.73 4.37
C THR A 215 12.37 0.54 4.30
N THR A 216 12.33 1.25 3.17
CA THR A 216 13.01 2.54 3.01
C THR A 216 12.45 3.59 3.96
N THR A 217 11.13 3.70 4.09
CA THR A 217 10.47 4.65 5.01
C THR A 217 10.83 4.36 6.46
N ILE A 218 10.83 3.08 6.86
CA ILE A 218 11.26 2.65 8.20
C ILE A 218 12.72 3.05 8.45
N GLY A 219 13.61 2.83 7.48
CA GLY A 219 15.00 3.25 7.55
C GLY A 219 15.16 4.75 7.78
N LYS A 220 14.40 5.58 7.05
CA LYS A 220 14.43 7.04 7.21
C LYS A 220 13.84 7.50 8.55
N MET A 221 12.68 6.96 8.96
CA MET A 221 12.05 7.31 10.24
C MET A 221 12.92 6.90 11.41
N SER A 222 13.49 5.70 11.38
CA SER A 222 14.37 5.20 12.45
C SER A 222 15.63 6.03 12.59
N ALA A 223 16.28 6.41 11.49
CA ALA A 223 17.41 7.35 11.50
C ALA A 223 17.03 8.72 12.09
N ARG A 224 15.86 9.25 11.69
CA ARG A 224 15.33 10.51 12.24
C ARG A 224 15.11 10.45 13.75
N TYR A 225 14.36 9.47 14.25
CA TYR A 225 14.09 9.36 15.69
C TYR A 225 15.35 9.07 16.51
N LYS A 226 16.30 8.31 15.95
CA LYS A 226 17.62 8.12 16.57
C LYS A 226 18.37 9.45 16.69
N ALA A 227 18.35 10.29 15.65
CA ALA A 227 18.95 11.62 15.69
C ALA A 227 18.24 12.56 16.69
N GLU A 228 16.93 12.38 16.89
CA GLU A 228 16.14 13.06 17.95
C GLU A 228 16.43 12.50 19.36
N GLY A 229 17.35 11.55 19.50
CA GLY A 229 17.80 10.98 20.77
C GLY A 229 16.97 9.81 21.29
N LYS A 230 16.02 9.30 20.50
CA LYS A 230 15.21 8.13 20.86
C LYS A 230 16.03 6.84 20.74
N LYS A 231 15.80 5.90 21.66
CA LYS A 231 16.25 4.51 21.56
C LYS A 231 15.34 3.76 20.60
N VAL A 232 15.82 3.54 19.38
CA VAL A 232 15.07 2.88 18.31
C VAL A 232 15.45 1.41 18.23
N LEU A 233 14.46 0.56 17.94
CA LEU A 233 14.62 -0.85 17.60
C LEU A 233 13.85 -1.16 16.30
N LEU A 234 14.40 -2.03 15.46
CA LEU A 234 13.75 -2.50 14.23
C LEU A 234 13.40 -3.99 14.34
N ALA A 235 12.28 -4.41 13.75
CA ALA A 235 11.90 -5.80 13.58
C ALA A 235 11.65 -6.11 12.09
N ALA A 236 12.42 -7.05 11.54
CA ALA A 236 12.37 -7.47 10.14
C ALA A 236 11.34 -8.60 9.94
N ALA A 237 10.04 -8.28 9.98
CA ALA A 237 8.97 -9.26 9.82
C ALA A 237 8.56 -9.52 8.35
N ASP A 238 9.19 -8.90 7.34
CA ASP A 238 9.12 -9.33 5.92
C ASP A 238 10.02 -10.56 5.68
N THR A 239 9.73 -11.67 6.36
CA THR A 239 10.58 -12.88 6.37
C THR A 239 10.59 -13.66 5.05
N PHE A 240 9.63 -13.38 4.17
CA PHE A 240 9.51 -14.00 2.85
C PHE A 240 10.46 -13.40 1.81
N ARG A 241 11.02 -12.21 2.07
CA ARG A 241 11.93 -11.52 1.15
C ARG A 241 13.26 -11.35 1.86
N ALA A 242 14.18 -12.28 1.63
CA ALA A 242 15.53 -12.22 2.21
C ALA A 242 16.22 -10.84 1.99
N GLY A 243 16.03 -10.25 0.80
CA GLY A 243 16.56 -8.92 0.50
C GLY A 243 15.92 -7.77 1.31
N ALA A 244 14.66 -7.91 1.78
CA ALA A 244 14.02 -6.91 2.64
C ALA A 244 14.64 -6.93 4.05
N THR A 245 14.86 -8.11 4.62
CA THR A 245 15.58 -8.27 5.88
C THR A 245 16.99 -7.69 5.81
N GLN A 246 17.76 -8.04 4.77
CA GLN A 246 19.11 -7.50 4.56
C GLN A 246 19.11 -5.99 4.38
N GLN A 247 18.13 -5.45 3.65
CA GLN A 247 17.99 -4.00 3.47
C GLN A 247 17.70 -3.30 4.81
N LEU A 248 16.83 -3.86 5.66
CA LEU A 248 16.54 -3.30 6.98
C LEU A 248 17.74 -3.40 7.93
N GLN A 249 18.48 -4.50 7.88
CA GLN A 249 19.74 -4.69 8.61
C GLN A 249 20.79 -3.65 8.21
N ALA A 250 20.97 -3.41 6.90
CA ALA A 250 21.88 -2.38 6.41
C ALA A 250 21.49 -0.97 6.89
N TRP A 251 20.18 -0.67 6.97
CA TRP A 251 19.69 0.57 7.59
C TRP A 251 20.03 0.64 9.08
N GLY A 252 19.87 -0.47 9.81
CA GLY A 252 20.22 -0.57 11.22
C GLY A 252 21.71 -0.37 11.47
N GLU A 253 22.56 -1.10 10.76
CA GLU A 253 24.03 -1.00 10.84
C GLU A 253 24.53 0.41 10.53
N ARG A 254 24.01 1.04 9.48
CA ARG A 254 24.38 2.41 9.09
C ARG A 254 24.10 3.44 10.19
N ASN A 255 23.05 3.24 10.98
CA ASN A 255 22.58 4.22 11.98
C ASN A 255 22.84 3.78 13.43
N ASP A 256 23.56 2.67 13.65
CA ASP A 256 23.76 2.05 14.97
C ASP A 256 22.42 1.81 15.69
N ILE A 257 21.50 1.15 14.98
CA ILE A 257 20.17 0.76 15.44
C ILE A 257 20.07 -0.77 15.43
N PRO A 258 19.76 -1.41 16.56
CA PRO A 258 19.59 -2.87 16.61
C PRO A 258 18.41 -3.34 15.75
N VAL A 259 18.58 -4.50 15.12
CA VAL A 259 17.56 -5.13 14.26
C VAL A 259 17.29 -6.55 14.74
N VAL A 260 16.03 -6.83 15.07
CA VAL A 260 15.55 -8.18 15.36
C VAL A 260 15.10 -8.83 14.05
N ALA A 261 15.73 -9.94 13.69
CA ALA A 261 15.41 -10.71 12.50
C ALA A 261 15.36 -12.20 12.85
N GLY A 262 14.43 -12.93 12.22
CA GLY A 262 14.40 -14.39 12.26
C GLY A 262 15.15 -15.02 11.10
N GLU A 263 15.21 -16.35 11.08
CA GLU A 263 15.69 -17.11 9.93
C GLU A 263 14.85 -16.83 8.67
N PRO A 264 15.39 -16.98 7.46
CA PRO A 264 14.62 -16.86 6.22
C PRO A 264 13.37 -17.76 6.24
N ASN A 265 12.21 -17.21 5.88
CA ASN A 265 10.90 -17.86 5.96
C ASN A 265 10.43 -18.23 7.38
N ALA A 266 11.02 -17.66 8.43
CA ALA A 266 10.46 -17.73 9.78
C ALA A 266 9.05 -17.14 9.83
N ASP A 267 8.24 -17.57 10.79
CA ASP A 267 6.92 -16.97 11.04
C ASP A 267 7.09 -15.48 11.40
N PRO A 268 6.58 -14.54 10.58
CA PRO A 268 6.67 -13.10 10.84
C PRO A 268 6.19 -12.69 12.22
N ALA A 269 5.13 -13.35 12.70
CA ALA A 269 4.56 -13.12 14.01
C ALA A 269 5.52 -13.46 15.17
N SER A 270 6.43 -14.42 14.97
CA SER A 270 7.48 -14.75 15.93
C SER A 270 8.55 -13.66 15.98
N VAL A 271 8.94 -13.11 14.83
CA VAL A 271 9.89 -11.97 14.77
C VAL A 271 9.32 -10.74 15.47
N VAL A 272 8.03 -10.48 15.31
CA VAL A 272 7.33 -9.39 16.02
C VAL A 272 7.32 -9.64 17.52
N TYR A 273 7.05 -10.86 17.97
CA TYR A 273 7.10 -11.21 19.39
C TYR A 273 8.48 -10.95 20.00
N ASP A 274 9.55 -11.40 19.34
CA ASP A 274 10.92 -11.19 19.78
C ASP A 274 11.30 -9.70 19.75
N GLY A 275 10.82 -8.95 18.76
CA GLY A 275 10.97 -7.50 18.66
C GLY A 275 10.34 -6.76 19.83
N VAL A 276 9.09 -7.10 20.17
CA VAL A 276 8.38 -6.49 21.32
C VAL A 276 9.08 -6.83 22.64
N LYS A 277 9.46 -8.08 22.83
CA LYS A 277 10.18 -8.51 24.03
C LYS A 277 11.51 -7.76 24.18
N THR A 278 12.29 -7.66 23.10
CA THR A 278 13.56 -6.94 23.07
C THR A 278 13.36 -5.45 23.35
N ALA A 279 12.32 -4.84 22.79
CA ALA A 279 11.98 -3.43 23.05
C ALA A 279 11.73 -3.17 24.54
N ILE A 280 11.01 -4.07 25.21
CA ILE A 280 10.75 -4.00 26.65
C ILE A 280 12.05 -4.18 27.45
N GLU A 281 12.82 -5.23 27.16
CA GLU A 281 14.05 -5.57 27.90
C GLU A 281 15.13 -4.48 27.78
N THR A 282 15.23 -3.86 26.60
CA THR A 282 16.21 -2.80 26.33
C THR A 282 15.70 -1.39 26.68
N ASN A 283 14.44 -1.27 27.10
CA ASN A 283 13.75 0.01 27.31
C ASN A 283 13.89 0.91 26.08
N ALA A 284 13.55 0.37 24.90
CA ALA A 284 13.46 1.14 23.67
C ALA A 284 12.30 2.15 23.77
N ASP A 285 12.47 3.30 23.14
CA ASP A 285 11.40 4.31 23.04
C ASP A 285 10.45 3.98 21.88
N VAL A 286 10.98 3.45 20.77
CA VAL A 286 10.22 3.15 19.55
C VAL A 286 10.67 1.82 18.93
N LEU A 287 9.70 0.96 18.61
CA LEU A 287 9.86 -0.25 17.81
C LEU A 287 9.18 -0.07 16.45
N PHE A 288 9.96 -0.15 15.37
CA PHE A 288 9.43 -0.22 14.02
C PHE A 288 9.33 -1.67 13.54
N VAL A 289 8.18 -2.04 12.98
CA VAL A 289 7.94 -3.38 12.44
C VAL A 289 7.73 -3.31 10.93
N ASP A 290 8.63 -3.91 10.15
CA ASP A 290 8.49 -4.06 8.69
C ASP A 290 7.74 -5.35 8.37
N THR A 291 6.69 -5.29 7.54
CA THR A 291 5.87 -6.46 7.19
C THR A 291 5.97 -6.82 5.72
N ALA A 292 5.57 -8.05 5.38
CA ALA A 292 5.36 -8.44 4.00
C ALA A 292 4.28 -7.59 3.30
N GLY A 293 4.33 -7.53 1.96
CA GLY A 293 3.39 -6.74 1.13
C GLY A 293 2.81 -7.48 -0.08
N ARG A 294 2.57 -8.78 0.02
CA ARG A 294 2.10 -9.61 -1.12
C ARG A 294 0.58 -9.52 -1.32
N LEU A 295 0.12 -8.55 -2.13
CA LEU A 295 -1.30 -8.27 -2.39
C LEU A 295 -2.03 -9.38 -3.18
N GLN A 296 -1.34 -10.20 -3.96
CA GLN A 296 -1.98 -11.29 -4.69
C GLN A 296 -2.63 -12.34 -3.78
N ASN A 297 -2.20 -12.42 -2.50
CA ASN A 297 -2.71 -13.35 -1.49
C ASN A 297 -3.36 -12.59 -0.32
N ASN A 298 -4.23 -11.61 -0.62
CA ASN A 298 -4.81 -10.69 0.36
C ASN A 298 -5.34 -11.35 1.63
N VAL A 299 -6.06 -12.48 1.53
CA VAL A 299 -6.63 -13.15 2.71
C VAL A 299 -5.53 -13.61 3.69
N ASN A 300 -4.46 -14.21 3.17
CA ASN A 300 -3.37 -14.71 4.01
C ASN A 300 -2.57 -13.54 4.61
N LEU A 301 -2.32 -12.49 3.81
CA LEU A 301 -1.65 -11.28 4.30
C LEU A 301 -2.44 -10.63 5.44
N MET A 302 -3.76 -10.50 5.31
CA MET A 302 -4.58 -9.88 6.34
C MET A 302 -4.63 -10.72 7.63
N GLN A 303 -4.69 -12.05 7.51
CA GLN A 303 -4.60 -12.94 8.67
C GLN A 303 -3.26 -12.82 9.39
N GLU A 304 -2.17 -12.67 8.64
CA GLU A 304 -0.83 -12.50 9.19
C GLU A 304 -0.70 -11.17 9.95
N LEU A 305 -1.16 -10.07 9.35
CA LEU A 305 -1.18 -8.75 9.99
C LEU A 305 -2.04 -8.73 11.26
N ALA A 306 -3.22 -9.35 11.21
CA ALA A 306 -4.09 -9.50 12.37
C ALA A 306 -3.41 -10.33 13.49
N LYS A 307 -2.68 -11.39 13.11
CA LYS A 307 -1.90 -12.21 14.06
C LYS A 307 -0.77 -11.39 14.71
N MET A 308 -0.04 -10.59 13.94
CA MET A 308 1.00 -9.69 14.48
C MET A 308 0.42 -8.69 15.46
N LYS A 309 -0.67 -8.00 15.07
CA LYS A 309 -1.36 -7.04 15.94
C LYS A 309 -1.80 -7.70 17.26
N ARG A 310 -2.40 -8.89 17.20
CA ARG A 310 -2.82 -9.64 18.40
C ARG A 310 -1.65 -9.95 19.33
N ILE A 311 -0.48 -10.25 18.80
CA ILE A 311 0.73 -10.49 19.60
C ILE A 311 1.20 -9.21 20.26
N ILE A 312 1.31 -8.12 19.49
CA ILE A 312 1.69 -6.80 20.01
C ILE A 312 0.76 -6.41 21.17
N THR A 313 -0.56 -6.44 20.96
CA THR A 313 -1.55 -6.07 21.98
C THR A 313 -1.53 -6.97 23.22
N ARG A 314 -1.15 -8.25 23.06
CA ARG A 314 -1.07 -9.19 24.19
C ARG A 314 0.11 -8.86 25.11
N GLU A 315 1.26 -8.52 24.55
CA GLU A 315 2.48 -8.20 25.32
C GLU A 315 2.49 -6.74 25.80
N LEU A 316 1.93 -5.83 24.99
CA LEU A 316 1.82 -4.39 25.26
C LEU A 316 0.36 -3.96 25.09
N PRO A 317 -0.43 -3.93 26.19
CA PRO A 317 -1.79 -3.44 26.15
C PRO A 317 -1.83 -2.00 25.62
N ASN A 318 -2.68 -1.75 24.62
CA ASN A 318 -2.82 -0.48 23.86
C ASN A 318 -1.85 -0.26 22.69
N GLU A 319 -1.01 -1.24 22.33
CA GLU A 319 -0.18 -1.19 21.13
C GLU A 319 -0.75 -2.06 19.99
N PRO A 320 -0.41 -1.77 18.71
CA PRO A 320 0.44 -0.66 18.23
C PRO A 320 -0.27 0.70 18.26
N GLN A 321 0.44 1.77 18.62
CA GLN A 321 -0.10 3.13 18.48
C GLN A 321 -0.36 3.52 17.03
N GLU A 322 0.51 3.05 16.13
CA GLU A 322 0.43 3.43 14.73
C GLU A 322 0.46 2.18 13.84
N VAL A 323 -0.51 2.12 12.93
CA VAL A 323 -0.51 1.21 11.79
C VAL A 323 -0.43 2.10 10.54
N LEU A 324 0.79 2.27 10.03
CA LEU A 324 1.07 3.16 8.92
C LEU A 324 1.01 2.41 7.60
N LEU A 325 0.09 2.81 6.73
CA LEU A 325 -0.02 2.29 5.37
C LEU A 325 0.88 3.09 4.43
N ALA A 326 1.92 2.44 3.89
CA ALA A 326 2.74 3.04 2.84
C ALA A 326 2.06 2.89 1.47
N LEU A 327 1.94 4.00 0.74
CA LEU A 327 1.36 4.07 -0.60
C LEU A 327 2.34 4.73 -1.56
N ASP A 328 2.38 4.23 -2.80
CA ASP A 328 3.21 4.80 -3.86
C ASP A 328 2.41 5.83 -4.67
N ALA A 329 2.81 7.09 -4.61
CA ALA A 329 2.13 8.19 -5.30
C ALA A 329 2.17 8.07 -6.83
N THR A 330 3.10 7.29 -7.40
CA THR A 330 3.18 7.07 -8.86
C THR A 330 2.05 6.17 -9.37
N THR A 331 1.43 5.40 -8.48
CA THR A 331 0.45 4.37 -8.86
C THR A 331 -0.97 4.90 -9.04
N GLY A 332 -1.24 6.16 -8.66
CA GLY A 332 -2.54 6.81 -8.86
C GLY A 332 -3.69 6.01 -8.25
N GLN A 333 -4.75 5.77 -9.02
CA GLN A 333 -5.94 5.01 -8.58
C GLN A 333 -5.65 3.63 -7.95
N ASN A 334 -4.54 2.97 -8.31
CA ASN A 334 -4.15 1.71 -7.68
C ASN A 334 -3.83 1.88 -6.18
N ALA A 335 -3.30 3.04 -5.77
CA ALA A 335 -3.09 3.35 -4.36
C ALA A 335 -4.42 3.46 -3.58
N LEU A 336 -5.48 4.00 -4.19
CA LEU A 336 -6.81 4.08 -3.55
C LEU A 336 -7.41 2.70 -3.32
N GLN A 337 -7.30 1.81 -4.31
CA GLN A 337 -7.79 0.43 -4.17
C GLN A 337 -7.05 -0.31 -3.05
N GLN A 338 -5.74 -0.08 -2.91
CA GLN A 338 -4.95 -0.63 -1.81
C GLN A 338 -5.38 -0.03 -0.47
N ALA A 339 -5.55 1.30 -0.39
CA ALA A 339 -6.00 1.98 0.82
C ALA A 339 -7.33 1.41 1.33
N ARG A 340 -8.30 1.20 0.43
CA ARG A 340 -9.58 0.56 0.76
C ARG A 340 -9.41 -0.81 1.40
N LEU A 341 -8.63 -1.68 0.75
CA LEU A 341 -8.43 -3.05 1.20
C LEU A 341 -7.78 -3.12 2.60
N PHE A 342 -6.73 -2.32 2.84
CA PHE A 342 -6.03 -2.30 4.12
C PHE A 342 -6.86 -1.64 5.23
N LYS A 343 -7.61 -0.57 4.91
CA LYS A 343 -8.50 0.10 5.86
C LYS A 343 -9.54 -0.88 6.43
N ASP A 344 -10.16 -1.67 5.58
CA ASP A 344 -11.21 -2.62 5.99
C ASP A 344 -10.67 -3.77 6.87
N SER A 345 -9.36 -3.99 6.90
CA SER A 345 -8.76 -5.21 7.44
C SER A 345 -7.76 -5.01 8.59
N THR A 346 -7.14 -3.84 8.74
CA THR A 346 -5.94 -3.67 9.60
C THR A 346 -5.98 -2.49 10.57
N ASP A 347 -7.10 -1.79 10.69
CA ASP A 347 -7.25 -0.57 11.52
C ASP A 347 -6.09 0.43 11.29
N VAL A 348 -5.87 0.77 10.03
CA VAL A 348 -4.85 1.74 9.61
C VAL A 348 -5.10 3.08 10.32
N THR A 349 -4.06 3.65 10.93
CA THR A 349 -4.14 4.92 11.69
C THR A 349 -3.64 6.12 10.88
N GLY A 350 -2.84 5.88 9.84
CA GLY A 350 -2.29 6.93 9.00
C GLY A 350 -1.61 6.40 7.74
N ILE A 351 -1.31 7.32 6.84
CA ILE A 351 -0.70 7.02 5.54
C ILE A 351 0.69 7.65 5.44
N VAL A 352 1.61 6.92 4.82
CA VAL A 352 2.88 7.45 4.32
C VAL A 352 2.87 7.40 2.80
N LEU A 353 2.89 8.56 2.15
CA LEU A 353 2.82 8.67 0.70
C LEU A 353 4.23 8.85 0.12
N THR A 354 4.75 7.85 -0.58
CA THR A 354 6.13 7.83 -1.08
C THR A 354 6.22 8.20 -2.56
N LYS A 355 7.46 8.49 -3.01
CA LYS A 355 7.82 8.76 -4.41
C LYS A 355 7.07 9.94 -5.02
N LEU A 356 6.74 10.94 -4.21
CA LEU A 356 6.08 12.16 -4.70
C LEU A 356 6.99 12.96 -5.64
N ASP A 357 8.30 12.92 -5.42
CA ASP A 357 9.33 13.51 -6.28
C ASP A 357 9.36 12.93 -7.70
N GLY A 358 8.90 11.69 -7.87
CA GLY A 358 8.92 10.98 -9.14
C GLY A 358 7.68 11.17 -10.00
N THR A 359 6.63 11.86 -9.52
CA THR A 359 5.29 11.77 -10.13
C THR A 359 4.58 13.11 -10.33
N ALA A 360 3.75 13.15 -11.37
CA ALA A 360 2.78 14.21 -11.66
C ALA A 360 1.38 13.91 -11.09
N LYS A 361 1.26 12.88 -10.25
CA LYS A 361 0.00 12.33 -9.72
C LYS A 361 -0.22 12.69 -8.25
N GLY A 362 0.25 13.88 -7.85
CA GLY A 362 0.11 14.39 -6.49
C GLY A 362 -1.35 14.63 -6.07
N GLY A 363 -2.29 14.65 -7.01
CA GLY A 363 -3.72 14.79 -6.74
C GLY A 363 -4.32 13.64 -5.94
N ILE A 364 -3.64 12.49 -5.86
CA ILE A 364 -4.09 11.29 -5.14
C ILE A 364 -4.34 11.51 -3.65
N ILE A 365 -3.76 12.56 -3.06
CA ILE A 365 -3.95 12.87 -1.64
C ILE A 365 -5.38 13.31 -1.32
N LEU A 366 -6.05 13.98 -2.27
CA LEU A 366 -7.43 14.45 -2.14
C LEU A 366 -8.41 13.27 -2.00
N PRO A 367 -8.48 12.30 -2.93
CA PRO A 367 -9.38 11.16 -2.79
C PRO A 367 -9.01 10.24 -1.63
N ILE A 368 -7.72 10.12 -1.27
CA ILE A 368 -7.33 9.35 -0.07
C ILE A 368 -8.05 9.90 1.16
N ARG A 369 -8.02 11.22 1.35
CA ARG A 369 -8.67 11.86 2.49
C ARG A 369 -10.19 11.79 2.38
N ASN A 370 -10.73 12.15 1.22
CA ASN A 370 -12.18 12.23 0.99
C ASN A 370 -12.88 10.86 1.15
N GLU A 371 -12.30 9.77 0.63
CA GLU A 371 -12.94 8.46 0.69
C GLU A 371 -12.62 7.68 1.97
N PHE A 372 -11.39 7.80 2.48
CA PHE A 372 -10.91 6.93 3.54
C PHE A 372 -10.81 7.59 4.90
N HIS A 373 -10.90 8.93 5.01
CA HIS A 373 -10.72 9.65 6.27
C HIS A 373 -9.47 9.19 7.03
N LEU A 374 -8.39 8.93 6.28
CA LEU A 374 -7.10 8.52 6.81
C LEU A 374 -6.13 9.69 6.65
N PRO A 375 -5.54 10.19 7.74
CA PRO A 375 -4.59 11.28 7.64
C PRO A 375 -3.31 10.80 6.95
N VAL A 376 -2.84 11.57 5.97
CA VAL A 376 -1.45 11.44 5.52
C VAL A 376 -0.57 12.07 6.59
N LYS A 377 0.31 11.28 7.18
CA LYS A 377 1.22 11.73 8.26
C LYS A 377 2.60 12.10 7.71
N TRP A 378 3.04 11.41 6.66
CA TRP A 378 4.37 11.59 6.06
C TRP A 378 4.33 11.54 4.54
N VAL A 379 5.25 12.28 3.93
CA VAL A 379 5.51 12.28 2.49
C VAL A 379 6.98 11.99 2.19
N GLY A 380 7.22 11.11 1.22
CA GLY A 380 8.55 10.77 0.72
C GLY A 380 8.85 11.51 -0.59
N LEU A 381 9.89 12.34 -0.55
CA LEU A 381 10.32 13.27 -1.61
C LEU A 381 11.66 12.88 -2.25
N GLY A 382 12.09 11.63 -2.10
CA GLY A 382 13.38 11.16 -2.59
C GLY A 382 13.89 9.93 -1.84
N GLU A 383 15.20 9.69 -1.85
CA GLU A 383 15.86 8.49 -1.30
C GLU A 383 16.66 8.77 -0.01
N GLN A 384 17.04 10.02 0.25
CA GLN A 384 17.81 10.41 1.43
C GLN A 384 16.94 10.42 2.70
N VAL A 385 17.58 10.38 3.87
CA VAL A 385 16.88 10.45 5.17
C VAL A 385 16.08 11.75 5.29
N GLY A 386 16.67 12.87 4.87
CA GLY A 386 16.02 14.19 4.86
C GLY A 386 14.88 14.34 3.85
N ASP A 387 14.65 13.35 2.98
CA ASP A 387 13.55 13.38 2.00
C ASP A 387 12.24 12.83 2.56
N LEU A 388 12.21 12.37 3.81
CA LEU A 388 10.96 12.01 4.48
C LEU A 388 10.51 13.18 5.36
N GLN A 389 9.43 13.83 4.96
CA GLN A 389 8.91 15.04 5.60
C GLN A 389 7.55 14.78 6.24
N PRO A 390 7.28 15.38 7.42
CA PRO A 390 5.92 15.41 7.97
C PRO A 390 4.99 16.04 6.95
N PHE A 391 3.78 15.50 6.82
CA PHE A 391 2.82 16.06 5.90
C PHE A 391 2.10 17.26 6.52
N ASP A 392 2.19 18.41 5.86
CA ASP A 392 1.35 19.57 6.13
C ASP A 392 0.46 19.86 4.91
N ALA A 393 -0.84 19.89 5.17
CA ALA A 393 -1.88 20.12 4.18
C ALA A 393 -1.73 21.45 3.45
N ASP A 394 -1.45 22.50 4.22
CA ASP A 394 -1.43 23.88 3.75
C ASP A 394 -0.18 24.12 2.93
N ASP A 395 0.96 23.64 3.40
CA ASP A 395 2.23 23.78 2.71
C ASP A 395 2.27 22.91 1.45
N PHE A 396 1.67 21.71 1.48
CA PHE A 396 1.52 20.90 0.28
C PHE A 396 0.62 21.58 -0.76
N ALA A 397 -0.53 22.10 -0.34
CA ALA A 397 -1.44 22.79 -1.25
C ALA A 397 -0.81 24.08 -1.81
N LYS A 398 -0.16 24.91 -0.98
CA LYS A 398 0.60 26.08 -1.43
C LYS A 398 1.73 25.68 -2.38
N SER A 399 2.44 24.60 -2.11
CA SER A 399 3.56 24.17 -2.96
C SER A 399 3.06 23.71 -4.33
N LEU A 400 1.96 22.95 -4.39
CA LEU A 400 1.37 22.49 -5.65
C LEU A 400 0.67 23.60 -6.44
N PHE A 401 -0.06 24.49 -5.75
CA PHE A 401 -0.97 25.44 -6.39
C PHE A 401 -0.51 26.90 -6.32
N GLY A 402 0.41 27.25 -5.43
CA GLY A 402 0.84 28.62 -5.20
C GLY A 402 1.54 29.25 -6.40
N SER A 403 2.35 28.49 -7.14
CA SER A 403 3.03 29.00 -8.35
C SER A 403 2.06 29.45 -9.44
N LEU A 404 0.86 28.88 -9.48
CA LEU A 404 -0.20 29.23 -10.45
C LEU A 404 -0.82 30.60 -10.18
N LEU A 405 -0.69 31.07 -8.95
CA LEU A 405 -1.15 32.37 -8.50
C LEU A 405 -0.06 33.45 -8.70
N GLU A 406 1.19 33.05 -8.97
CA GLU A 406 2.36 33.93 -9.08
C GLU A 406 2.77 34.24 -10.53
N ASP A 407 2.43 33.40 -11.50
CA ASP A 407 2.82 33.53 -12.91
C ASP A 407 2.14 34.69 -13.69
N GLU A 408 1.44 35.60 -13.03
CA GLU A 408 0.87 36.83 -13.63
C GLU A 408 1.52 38.12 -13.08
N LYS A 409 2.85 38.24 -13.18
CA LYS A 409 3.55 39.52 -13.01
C LYS A 409 4.32 39.97 -14.25
#